data_AF-A0A7J8WVF0-F1
#
_entry.id   AF-A0A7J8WVF0-F1
#
_cell.length_a   1.000
_cell.length_b   1.000
_cell.length_c   1.000
_cell.angle_alpha   90.00
_cell.angle_beta   90.00
_cell.angle_gamma   90.00
#
_symmetry.space_group_name_H-M   'P 1'
#
loop_
_entity.id
_entity.type
_entity.pdbx_description
1 polymer ?
#
loop_
_entity_poly.entity_id
_entity_poly.type
_entity_poly.pdbx_seq_one_letter_code
_entity_poly.pdbx_strand_id
1 'polypeptide(L)'
;MQIRVFWEADIKAFIAALFTPSSLHRENRGRQPWVHELRNKSKTELLTQLKDLKAELSLLRVAKVTGGAPNKLSKIKVVRLSIAQVLTVISQKQKAALREAYKKKKFLPLDLRPKKTRAIRRRLTKHQQSLKTEREKKKEMYFPMRKYAIKV
;
A
#
# COMPACT_ATOMS: atom_id res chain seq x y z
N MET A 1 -38.32 -33.12 39.11
CA MET A 1 -38.35 -31.67 39.44
C MET A 1 -37.21 -30.98 38.69
N GLN A 2 -37.54 -29.91 37.99
CA GLN A 2 -36.71 -29.21 37.01
C GLN A 2 -35.49 -28.53 37.65
N ILE A 3 -34.29 -28.86 37.19
CA ILE A 3 -33.11 -28.00 37.31
C ILE A 3 -32.35 -28.08 35.98
N ARG A 4 -32.88 -27.40 34.97
CA ARG A 4 -32.14 -27.01 33.77
C ARG A 4 -32.68 -25.65 33.35
N VAL A 5 -31.80 -24.86 32.76
CA VAL A 5 -32.07 -23.62 32.02
C VAL A 5 -32.17 -22.33 32.88
N PHE A 6 -31.08 -21.93 33.51
CA PHE A 6 -30.90 -20.51 33.91
C PHE A 6 -29.43 -20.02 33.83
N TRP A 7 -28.59 -20.63 33.00
CA TRP A 7 -27.19 -20.20 32.92
C TRP A 7 -26.58 -20.44 31.54
N GLU A 8 -27.07 -19.72 30.54
CA GLU A 8 -26.43 -19.60 29.22
C GLU A 8 -26.79 -18.28 28.50
N ALA A 9 -27.87 -17.62 28.91
CA ALA A 9 -28.33 -16.37 28.30
C ALA A 9 -27.54 -15.13 28.76
N ASP A 10 -27.10 -15.06 30.02
CA ASP A 10 -26.49 -13.84 30.57
C ASP A 10 -25.01 -13.66 30.19
N ILE A 11 -24.26 -14.75 30.00
CA ILE A 11 -22.85 -14.66 29.58
C ILE A 11 -22.75 -14.20 28.13
N LYS A 12 -23.66 -14.64 27.26
CA LYS A 12 -23.72 -14.17 25.87
C LYS A 12 -24.12 -12.69 25.78
N ALA A 13 -25.03 -12.22 26.64
CA ALA A 13 -25.36 -10.79 26.73
C ALA A 13 -24.18 -9.95 27.25
N PHE A 14 -23.43 -10.45 28.24
CA PHE A 14 -22.26 -9.76 28.80
C PHE A 14 -21.08 -9.68 27.83
N ILE A 15 -20.79 -10.77 27.09
CA ILE A 15 -19.76 -10.78 26.05
C ILE A 15 -20.21 -9.94 24.83
N ALA A 16 -21.50 -9.95 24.48
CA ALA A 16 -22.03 -9.10 23.41
C ALA A 16 -21.96 -7.60 23.75
N ALA A 17 -22.19 -7.21 25.02
CA ALA A 17 -22.03 -5.81 25.46
C ALA A 17 -20.56 -5.34 25.47
N LEU A 18 -19.61 -6.28 25.64
CA LEU A 18 -18.17 -6.01 25.49
C LEU A 18 -17.71 -6.00 24.01
N PHE A 19 -18.57 -6.43 23.08
CA PHE A 19 -18.28 -6.45 21.64
C PHE A 19 -19.29 -5.65 20.80
N THR A 20 -20.20 -4.89 21.42
CA THR A 20 -20.89 -3.81 20.73
C THR A 20 -19.87 -2.71 20.47
N PRO A 21 -19.64 -2.30 19.22
CA PRO A 21 -18.92 -1.08 18.95
C PRO A 21 -19.82 0.05 19.43
N SER A 22 -19.68 0.41 20.71
CA SER A 22 -20.08 1.69 21.24
C SER A 22 -19.58 2.69 20.22
N SER A 23 -20.52 3.33 19.52
CA SER A 23 -20.28 4.41 18.60
C SER A 23 -19.71 5.56 19.40
N LEU A 24 -18.45 5.43 19.79
CA LEU A 24 -17.66 6.48 20.39
C LEU A 24 -17.65 7.56 19.34
N HIS A 25 -18.41 8.61 19.64
CA HIS A 25 -18.34 9.90 19.00
C HIS A 25 -16.87 10.21 18.74
N ARG A 26 -16.45 9.96 17.50
CA ARG A 26 -15.12 10.29 17.03
C ARG A 26 -15.16 11.79 16.80
N GLU A 27 -14.91 12.51 17.88
CA GLU A 27 -14.88 13.95 17.94
C GLU A 27 -13.99 14.47 16.81
N ASN A 28 -14.62 15.20 15.89
CA ASN A 28 -14.02 15.71 14.65
C ASN A 28 -12.94 16.76 14.97
N ARG A 29 -11.77 16.31 15.42
CA ARG A 29 -10.57 17.15 15.44
C ARG A 29 -9.96 17.18 14.04
N GLY A 30 -10.41 18.12 13.22
CA GLY A 30 -9.73 18.52 11.98
C GLY A 30 -9.50 17.38 10.99
N ARG A 31 -10.60 16.84 10.44
CA ARG A 31 -10.63 15.66 9.56
C ARG A 31 -9.67 15.84 8.38
N GLN A 32 -8.55 15.11 8.40
CA GLN A 32 -7.72 14.89 7.23
C GLN A 32 -8.59 14.21 6.15
N PRO A 33 -8.50 14.59 4.87
CA PRO A 33 -9.16 13.84 3.81
C PRO A 33 -8.63 12.41 3.86
N TRP A 34 -9.51 11.44 4.07
CA TRP A 34 -9.06 10.05 4.07
C TRP A 34 -8.56 9.74 2.66
N VAL A 35 -7.37 9.15 2.53
CA VAL A 35 -6.70 8.93 1.23
C VAL A 35 -7.60 8.22 0.21
N HIS A 36 -8.58 7.44 0.66
CA HIS A 36 -9.57 6.80 -0.20
C HIS A 36 -10.42 7.81 -1.01
N GLU A 37 -10.83 8.94 -0.41
CA GLU A 37 -11.64 9.98 -1.05
C GLU A 37 -10.85 10.64 -2.18
N LEU A 38 -9.56 10.89 -1.95
CA LEU A 38 -8.68 11.49 -2.95
C LEU A 38 -8.47 10.59 -4.18
N ARG A 39 -8.61 9.26 -4.03
CA ARG A 39 -8.48 8.33 -5.17
C ARG A 39 -9.69 8.39 -6.10
N ASN A 40 -10.87 8.72 -5.59
CA ASN A 40 -12.09 8.81 -6.40
C ASN A 40 -12.18 10.13 -7.19
N LYS A 41 -11.45 11.17 -6.77
CA LYS A 41 -11.42 12.49 -7.42
C LYS A 41 -10.68 12.51 -8.75
N SER A 42 -11.06 13.43 -9.64
CA SER A 42 -10.43 13.61 -10.94
C SER A 42 -9.04 14.28 -10.84
N LYS A 43 -8.22 14.19 -11.89
CA LYS A 43 -6.86 14.78 -11.89
C LYS A 43 -6.92 16.31 -11.77
N THR A 44 -7.89 16.94 -12.42
CA THR A 44 -8.08 18.40 -12.40
C THR A 44 -8.45 18.88 -11.00
N GLU A 45 -9.39 18.20 -10.34
CA GLU A 45 -9.77 18.51 -8.95
C GLU A 45 -8.59 18.39 -7.98
N LEU A 46 -7.76 17.36 -8.11
CA LEU A 46 -6.57 17.18 -7.27
C LEU A 46 -5.54 18.30 -7.49
N LEU A 47 -5.42 18.82 -8.70
CA LEU A 47 -4.53 19.95 -9.01
C LEU A 47 -5.07 21.27 -8.44
N THR A 48 -6.38 21.49 -8.48
CA THR A 48 -7.02 22.65 -7.84
C THR A 48 -6.83 22.60 -6.33
N GLN A 49 -7.16 21.47 -5.69
CA GLN A 49 -6.94 21.27 -4.25
C GLN A 49 -5.47 21.47 -3.85
N LEU A 50 -4.53 21.04 -4.69
CA LEU A 50 -3.10 21.25 -4.44
C LEU A 50 -2.71 22.74 -4.47
N LYS A 51 -3.31 23.55 -5.35
CA LYS A 51 -3.05 25.00 -5.42
C LYS A 51 -3.59 25.69 -4.16
N ASP A 52 -4.81 25.36 -3.75
CA ASP A 52 -5.47 25.97 -2.59
C ASP A 52 -4.69 25.66 -1.29
N LEU A 53 -4.29 24.39 -1.09
CA LEU A 53 -3.49 23.98 0.06
C LEU A 53 -2.10 24.65 0.09
N LYS A 54 -1.48 24.90 -1.07
CA LYS A 54 -0.21 25.62 -1.15
C LYS A 54 -0.37 27.10 -0.79
N ALA A 55 -1.45 27.74 -1.23
CA ALA A 55 -1.76 29.11 -0.87
C ALA A 55 -2.00 29.23 0.65
N GLU A 56 -2.79 28.31 1.22
CA GLU A 56 -3.01 28.24 2.68
C GLU A 56 -1.68 28.05 3.44
N LEU A 57 -0.82 27.13 2.98
CA LEU A 57 0.48 26.93 3.61
C LEU A 57 1.36 28.18 3.57
N SER A 58 1.31 28.96 2.48
CA SER A 58 2.05 30.21 2.35
C SER A 58 1.58 31.23 3.39
N LEU A 59 0.26 31.41 3.53
CA LEU A 59 -0.33 32.30 4.53
C LEU A 59 0.02 31.88 5.96
N LEU A 60 -0.02 30.58 6.26
CA LEU A 60 0.36 30.06 7.58
C LEU A 60 1.85 30.25 7.90
N ARG A 61 2.73 30.26 6.88
CA ARG A 61 4.16 30.55 7.07
C ARG A 61 4.41 32.01 7.40
N VAL A 62 3.72 32.93 6.73
CA VAL A 62 3.79 34.37 7.07
C VAL A 62 3.29 34.58 8.50
N ALA A 63 2.14 33.99 8.85
CA ALA A 63 1.59 34.08 10.20
C ALA A 63 2.53 33.49 11.28
N LYS A 64 3.36 32.50 10.94
CA LYS A 64 4.38 31.98 11.85
C LYS A 64 5.46 33.02 12.15
N VAL A 65 5.89 33.79 11.14
CA VAL A 65 6.92 34.81 11.29
C VAL A 65 6.41 36.00 12.10
N THR A 66 5.14 36.39 11.91
CA THR A 66 4.52 37.52 12.60
C THR A 66 3.99 37.21 14.00
N GLY A 67 4.31 36.04 14.57
CA GLY A 67 3.88 35.67 15.92
C GLY A 67 2.39 35.32 16.05
N GLY A 68 1.81 34.67 15.04
CA GLY A 68 0.38 34.33 15.00
C GLY A 68 -0.08 33.32 16.06
N ALA A 69 -1.39 33.30 16.31
CA ALA A 69 -2.03 32.45 17.32
C ALA A 69 -1.66 30.95 17.22
N PRO A 70 -1.52 30.23 18.35
CA PRO A 70 -1.13 28.81 18.39
C PRO A 70 -1.98 27.89 17.50
N ASN A 71 -3.29 28.16 17.43
CA ASN A 71 -4.22 27.39 16.58
C ASN A 71 -3.87 27.45 15.10
N LYS A 72 -3.31 28.57 14.61
CA LYS A 72 -2.84 28.70 13.21
C LYS A 72 -1.54 27.92 13.00
N LEU A 73 -0.66 27.87 14.00
CA LEU A 73 0.60 27.14 13.94
C LEU A 73 0.38 25.62 13.90
N SER A 74 -0.56 25.10 14.68
CA SER A 74 -0.89 23.67 14.68
C SER A 74 -1.43 23.17 13.33
N LYS A 75 -2.08 24.05 12.54
CA LYS A 75 -2.56 23.72 11.19
C LYS A 75 -1.43 23.49 10.17
N ILE A 76 -0.22 24.01 10.40
CA ILE A 76 0.90 23.87 9.46
C ILE A 76 1.24 22.38 9.22
N LYS A 77 1.29 21.58 10.29
CA LYS A 77 1.58 20.14 10.18
C LYS A 77 0.51 19.43 9.37
N VAL A 78 -0.76 19.76 9.62
CA VAL A 78 -1.94 19.21 8.94
C VAL A 78 -1.88 19.52 7.44
N VAL A 79 -1.75 20.78 7.06
CA VAL A 79 -1.72 21.21 5.65
C VAL A 79 -0.54 20.60 4.90
N ARG A 80 0.64 20.48 5.52
CA ARG A 80 1.81 19.80 4.92
C ARG A 80 1.53 18.32 4.63
N LEU A 81 0.86 17.64 5.55
CA LEU A 81 0.49 16.24 5.37
C LEU A 81 -0.54 16.08 4.25
N SER A 82 -1.55 16.95 4.20
CA SER A 82 -2.54 16.97 3.12
C SER A 82 -1.90 17.16 1.74
N ILE A 83 -0.97 18.11 1.61
CA ILE A 83 -0.21 18.32 0.36
C ILE A 83 0.55 17.05 -0.04
N ALA A 84 1.23 16.41 0.91
CA ALA A 84 1.98 15.17 0.65
C ALA A 84 1.06 14.03 0.20
N GLN A 85 -0.12 13.90 0.81
CA GLN A 85 -1.12 12.90 0.43
C GLN A 85 -1.66 13.13 -1.00
N VAL A 86 -2.03 14.36 -1.35
CA VAL A 86 -2.50 14.71 -2.70
C VAL A 86 -1.42 14.42 -3.74
N LEU A 87 -0.18 14.85 -3.51
CA LEU A 87 0.95 14.57 -4.41
C LEU A 87 1.21 13.06 -4.56
N THR A 88 1.05 12.30 -3.48
CA THR A 88 1.20 10.85 -3.49
C THR A 88 0.14 10.21 -4.38
N VAL A 89 -1.13 10.61 -4.27
CA VAL A 89 -2.21 10.07 -5.11
C VAL A 89 -2.01 10.42 -6.58
N ILE A 90 -1.64 11.66 -6.89
CA ILE A 90 -1.30 12.09 -8.27
C ILE A 90 -0.17 11.21 -8.84
N SER A 91 0.90 11.02 -8.07
CA SER A 91 2.06 10.20 -8.47
C SER A 91 1.69 8.72 -8.66
N GLN A 92 0.83 8.18 -7.79
CA GLN A 92 0.30 6.81 -7.90
C GLN A 92 -0.51 6.63 -9.18
N LYS A 93 -1.46 7.53 -9.47
CA LYS A 93 -2.29 7.48 -10.68
C LYS A 93 -1.45 7.61 -11.95
N GLN A 94 -0.49 8.52 -11.97
CA GLN A 94 0.43 8.70 -13.09
C GLN A 94 1.26 7.44 -13.34
N LYS A 95 1.86 6.85 -12.29
CA LYS A 95 2.64 5.61 -12.42
C LYS A 95 1.76 4.44 -12.84
N ALA A 96 0.53 4.33 -12.37
CA ALA A 96 -0.41 3.30 -12.79
C ALA A 96 -0.74 3.40 -14.29
N ALA A 97 -1.07 4.60 -14.77
CA ALA A 97 -1.33 4.84 -16.19
C ALA A 97 -0.10 4.52 -17.07
N LEU A 98 1.10 4.91 -16.62
CA LEU A 98 2.35 4.57 -17.32
C LEU A 98 2.63 3.05 -17.32
N ARG A 99 2.36 2.34 -16.22
CA ARG A 99 2.54 0.88 -16.20
C ARG A 99 1.61 0.17 -17.18
N GLU A 100 0.37 0.60 -17.31
CA GLU A 100 -0.56 0.04 -18.30
C GLU A 100 -0.10 0.35 -19.73
N ALA A 101 0.33 1.58 -20.01
CA ALA A 101 0.85 1.98 -21.32
C ALA A 101 2.12 1.23 -21.76
N TYR A 102 2.89 0.68 -20.82
CA TYR A 102 4.17 -0.01 -21.09
C TYR A 102 4.17 -1.51 -20.74
N LYS A 103 3.02 -2.10 -20.35
CA LYS A 103 2.89 -3.46 -19.77
C LYS A 103 3.51 -4.60 -20.58
N LYS A 104 3.62 -4.45 -21.90
CA LYS A 104 4.15 -5.48 -22.83
C LYS A 104 5.26 -4.95 -23.73
N LYS A 105 5.73 -3.73 -23.50
CA LYS A 105 6.79 -3.13 -24.31
C LYS A 105 8.14 -3.66 -23.85
N LYS A 106 9.00 -4.04 -24.80
CA LYS A 106 10.38 -4.50 -24.52
C LYS A 106 11.20 -3.43 -23.79
N PHE A 107 11.05 -2.18 -24.19
CA PHE A 107 11.81 -1.05 -23.64
C PHE A 107 11.00 -0.31 -22.58
N LEU A 108 11.29 -0.60 -21.33
CA LEU A 108 10.73 0.11 -20.17
C LEU A 108 11.66 1.26 -19.73
N PRO A 109 11.09 2.42 -19.37
CA PRO A 109 11.83 3.48 -18.70
C PRO A 109 12.40 2.97 -17.36
N LEU A 110 13.54 3.52 -16.94
CA LEU A 110 14.30 3.05 -15.77
C LEU A 110 13.45 3.06 -14.48
N ASP A 111 12.57 4.04 -14.32
CA ASP A 111 11.70 4.22 -13.14
C ASP A 111 10.66 3.10 -12.96
N LEU A 112 10.23 2.48 -14.05
CA LEU A 112 9.25 1.39 -14.02
C LEU A 112 9.90 0.01 -13.91
N ARG A 113 11.23 -0.07 -14.05
CA ARG A 113 11.93 -1.35 -13.94
C ARG A 113 11.89 -1.85 -12.50
N PRO A 114 11.74 -3.17 -12.29
CA PRO A 114 11.77 -3.73 -10.94
C PRO A 114 13.12 -3.44 -10.28
N LYS A 115 13.10 -2.88 -9.07
CA LYS A 115 14.30 -2.61 -8.30
C LYS A 115 14.82 -3.91 -7.68
N LYS A 116 15.90 -4.45 -8.25
CA LYS A 116 16.63 -5.61 -7.75
C LYS A 116 18.11 -5.25 -7.57
N THR A 117 18.87 -6.06 -6.85
CA THR A 117 20.31 -5.87 -6.72
C THR A 117 21.02 -5.98 -8.08
N ARG A 118 22.21 -5.38 -8.20
CA ARG A 118 23.00 -5.44 -9.45
C ARG A 118 23.34 -6.89 -9.83
N ALA A 119 23.72 -7.72 -8.85
CA ALA A 119 23.98 -9.14 -9.06
C ALA A 119 22.77 -9.89 -9.64
N ILE A 120 21.57 -9.68 -9.06
CA ILE A 120 20.33 -10.31 -9.57
C ILE A 120 19.97 -9.83 -10.98
N ARG A 121 20.32 -8.60 -11.36
CA ARG A 121 20.07 -8.10 -12.72
C ARG A 121 21.06 -8.66 -13.76
N ARG A 122 22.26 -9.07 -13.34
CA ARG A 122 23.33 -9.56 -14.23
C ARG A 122 23.37 -11.08 -14.36
N ARG A 123 22.79 -11.83 -13.42
CA ARG A 123 22.71 -13.30 -13.50
C ARG A 123 21.89 -13.75 -14.73
N LEU A 124 22.18 -14.96 -15.19
CA LEU A 124 21.40 -15.63 -16.24
C LEU A 124 19.93 -15.83 -15.82
N THR A 125 19.05 -15.88 -16.82
CA THR A 125 17.65 -16.25 -16.60
C THR A 125 17.54 -17.73 -16.20
N LYS A 126 16.49 -18.11 -15.46
CA LYS A 126 16.27 -19.52 -15.07
C LYS A 126 16.23 -20.45 -16.28
N HIS A 127 15.60 -20.00 -17.37
CA HIS A 127 15.56 -20.74 -18.63
C HIS A 127 16.96 -20.98 -19.19
N GLN A 128 17.79 -19.94 -19.26
CA GLN A 128 19.18 -20.08 -19.71
C GLN A 128 20.00 -21.02 -18.83
N GLN A 129 19.78 -20.97 -17.51
CA GLN A 129 20.46 -21.88 -16.58
C GLN A 129 19.99 -23.34 -16.74
N SER A 130 18.74 -23.57 -17.12
CA SER A 130 18.20 -24.91 -17.36
C SER A 130 18.45 -25.45 -18.77
N LEU A 131 19.04 -24.66 -19.67
CA LEU A 131 19.34 -25.13 -21.02
C LEU A 131 20.43 -26.21 -20.94
N LYS A 132 20.03 -27.44 -21.24
CA LYS A 132 20.90 -28.61 -21.36
C LYS A 132 21.15 -28.93 -22.82
N THR A 133 22.32 -29.47 -23.10
CA THR A 133 22.65 -29.98 -24.44
C THR A 133 21.76 -31.18 -24.78
N GLU A 134 21.55 -31.47 -26.07
CA GLU A 134 20.74 -32.63 -26.47
C GLU A 134 21.33 -33.95 -25.95
N ARG A 135 22.65 -34.04 -25.90
CA ARG A 135 23.37 -35.18 -25.34
C ARG A 135 23.05 -35.39 -23.85
N GLU A 136 23.06 -34.31 -23.07
CA GLU A 136 22.75 -34.35 -21.64
C GLU A 136 21.27 -34.68 -21.41
N LYS A 137 20.34 -34.11 -22.18
CA LYS A 137 18.92 -34.47 -22.14
C LYS A 137 18.69 -35.95 -22.37
N LYS A 138 19.30 -36.53 -23.41
CA LYS A 138 19.23 -37.97 -23.71
C LYS A 138 19.77 -38.80 -22.54
N LYS A 139 20.92 -38.41 -21.97
CA LYS A 139 21.52 -39.11 -20.82
C LYS A 139 20.59 -39.12 -19.61
N GLU A 140 19.98 -37.98 -19.27
CA GLU A 140 19.04 -37.87 -18.15
C GLU A 140 17.75 -38.66 -18.36
N MET A 141 17.23 -38.67 -19.59
CA MET A 141 16.05 -39.48 -19.95
C MET A 141 16.32 -40.98 -19.79
N TYR A 142 17.48 -41.45 -20.26
CA TYR A 142 17.82 -42.88 -20.21
C TYR A 142 18.21 -43.36 -18.81
N PHE A 143 18.88 -42.52 -18.01
CA PHE A 143 19.40 -42.90 -16.70
C PHE A 143 18.90 -41.95 -15.60
N PRO A 144 17.60 -42.04 -15.21
CA PRO A 144 17.09 -41.27 -14.09
C PRO A 144 17.68 -41.78 -12.77
N MET A 145 17.95 -40.86 -11.83
CA MET A 145 18.39 -41.21 -10.49
C MET A 145 17.22 -41.90 -9.75
N ARG A 146 17.35 -43.22 -9.55
CA ARG A 146 16.33 -44.04 -8.87
C ARG A 146 16.59 -44.04 -7.37
N LYS A 147 15.55 -43.86 -6.57
CA LYS A 147 15.62 -44.04 -5.11
C LYS A 147 15.50 -45.53 -4.80
N TYR A 148 16.43 -46.07 -4.04
CA TYR A 148 16.38 -47.45 -3.54
C TYR A 148 16.76 -47.47 -2.05
N ALA A 149 16.27 -48.50 -1.35
CA ALA A 149 16.63 -48.78 0.04
C ALA A 149 17.02 -50.25 0.12
N ILE A 150 18.05 -50.55 0.92
CA ILE A 150 18.49 -51.91 1.19
C ILE A 150 17.83 -52.31 2.51
N LYS A 151 17.14 -53.44 2.51
CA LYS A 151 16.58 -54.03 3.73
C LYS A 151 17.72 -54.66 4.51
N VAL A 152 17.88 -54.26 5.78
CA VAL A 152 18.75 -54.92 6.74
C VAL A 152 18.12 -56.22 7.18
#